data_AF-A0A4W6FYS6-F1
#
_entry.id   AF-A0A4W6FYS6-F1
#
_cell.length_a   1.000
_cell.length_b   1.000
_cell.length_c   1.000
_cell.angle_alpha   90.00
_cell.angle_beta   90.00
_cell.angle_gamma   90.00
#
_symmetry.space_group_name_H-M   'P 1'
#
loop_
_entity.id
_entity.type
_entity.pdbx_description
1 polymer ?
#
loop_
_entity_poly.entity_id
_entity_poly.type
_entity_poly.pdbx_seq_one_letter_code
_entity_poly.pdbx_strand_id
1 'polypeptide(L)'
;MWPRGCVLDCQGGRHRVVCGSNGRLYKSLCAFQRAQCINTQLRLAPRAHCSGTSSQPVDNKYSTISLNSAMFVPACHPDGHFLPVQCHNQTGYCWCSTPDGKPLSGTSILHLIPDCTGQIYLTQSHANR
;
A
#
# COMPACT_ATOMS: atom_id res chain seq x y z
N MET A 1 -19.49 -13.91 8.95
CA MET A 1 -20.26 -15.17 8.85
C MET A 1 -20.30 -15.57 7.38
N TRP A 2 -19.69 -16.71 7.02
CA TRP A 2 -19.70 -17.22 5.64
C TRP A 2 -21.12 -17.64 5.24
N PRO A 3 -21.52 -17.55 3.96
CA PRO A 3 -22.77 -18.13 3.50
C PRO A 3 -22.83 -19.61 3.90
N ARG A 4 -24.00 -20.08 4.38
CA ARG A 4 -24.17 -21.48 4.79
C ARG A 4 -23.82 -22.39 3.61
N GLY A 5 -22.88 -23.32 3.80
CA GLY A 5 -22.40 -24.24 2.75
C GLY A 5 -20.96 -23.99 2.28
N CYS A 6 -20.32 -22.91 2.72
CA CYS A 6 -18.94 -22.59 2.38
C CYS A 6 -17.98 -22.89 3.53
N VAL A 7 -17.75 -24.19 3.78
CA VAL A 7 -16.70 -24.68 4.69
C VAL A 7 -15.47 -25.00 3.83
N LEU A 8 -14.50 -24.09 3.82
CA LEU A 8 -13.24 -24.29 3.12
C LEU A 8 -12.15 -24.56 4.16
N ASP A 9 -11.63 -25.79 4.19
CA ASP A 9 -10.47 -26.13 5.00
C ASP A 9 -9.20 -25.61 4.30
N CYS A 10 -8.67 -24.51 4.82
CA CYS A 10 -7.51 -23.82 4.26
C CYS A 10 -6.28 -23.93 5.14
N GLN A 11 -6.21 -24.92 6.02
CA GLN A 11 -5.21 -25.07 7.09
C GLN A 11 -3.78 -25.42 6.59
N GLY A 12 -3.44 -25.07 5.34
CA GLY A 12 -2.14 -25.35 4.71
C GLY A 12 -2.05 -25.06 3.21
N GLY A 13 -2.93 -24.20 2.67
CA GLY A 13 -3.00 -23.99 1.22
C GLY A 13 -1.72 -23.34 0.66
N ARG A 14 -1.14 -23.93 -0.41
CA ARG A 14 -0.01 -23.32 -1.15
C ARG A 14 -0.32 -21.87 -1.50
N HIS A 15 0.58 -20.96 -1.14
CA HIS A 15 0.55 -19.52 -1.44
C HIS A 15 0.80 -19.23 -2.93
N ARG A 16 0.20 -20.01 -3.82
CA ARG A 16 0.32 -19.83 -5.26
C ARG A 16 -0.80 -18.91 -5.74
N VAL A 17 -0.39 -17.79 -6.34
CA VAL A 17 -1.33 -16.87 -6.99
C VAL A 17 -2.06 -17.54 -8.15
N VAL A 18 -3.36 -17.30 -8.28
CA VAL A 18 -4.20 -17.82 -9.37
C VAL A 18 -5.02 -16.70 -10.02
N CYS A 19 -5.33 -16.85 -11.30
CA CYS A 19 -6.14 -15.90 -12.06
C CYS A 19 -7.59 -16.41 -12.11
N GLY A 20 -8.56 -15.54 -11.87
CA GLY A 20 -9.98 -15.85 -12.02
C GLY A 20 -10.56 -15.38 -13.34
N SER A 21 -11.69 -15.97 -13.75
CA SER A 21 -12.45 -15.61 -14.95
C SER A 21 -12.95 -14.17 -14.95
N ASN A 22 -12.94 -13.50 -13.80
CA ASN A 22 -13.22 -12.08 -13.65
C ASN A 22 -12.00 -11.17 -13.87
N GLY A 23 -10.88 -11.70 -14.39
CA GLY A 23 -9.65 -10.95 -14.63
C GLY A 23 -8.86 -10.59 -13.36
N ARG A 24 -9.27 -11.09 -12.19
CA ARG A 24 -8.62 -10.78 -10.91
C ARG A 24 -7.60 -11.86 -10.51
N LEU A 25 -6.45 -11.42 -9.99
CA LEU A 25 -5.51 -12.31 -9.30
C LEU A 25 -5.91 -12.51 -7.84
N TYR A 26 -5.83 -13.76 -7.39
CA TYR A 26 -6.08 -14.17 -6.03
C TYR A 26 -4.77 -14.64 -5.40
N LYS A 27 -4.48 -14.12 -4.20
CA LYS A 27 -3.24 -14.37 -3.45
C LYS A 27 -2.94 -15.84 -3.14
N SER A 28 -3.94 -16.70 -3.20
CA SER A 28 -3.81 -18.16 -3.06
C SER A 28 -5.02 -18.87 -3.65
N LEU A 29 -4.92 -20.18 -3.86
CA LEU A 29 -6.06 -21.00 -4.24
C LEU A 29 -7.20 -20.91 -3.21
N CYS A 30 -6.87 -20.86 -1.91
CA CYS A 30 -7.87 -20.67 -0.87
C CYS A 30 -8.59 -19.32 -1.00
N ALA A 31 -7.86 -18.24 -1.32
CA ALA A 31 -8.48 -16.95 -1.55
C ALA A 31 -9.43 -16.97 -2.77
N PHE A 32 -9.06 -17.72 -3.81
CA PHE A 32 -9.91 -17.95 -4.97
C PHE A 32 -11.16 -18.78 -4.62
N GLN A 33 -11.01 -19.89 -3.90
CA GLN A 33 -12.12 -20.74 -3.47
C GLN A 33 -13.12 -20.00 -2.59
N ARG A 34 -12.64 -19.12 -1.70
CA ARG A 34 -13.50 -18.23 -0.90
C ARG A 34 -14.32 -17.27 -1.76
N ALA A 35 -13.72 -16.75 -2.83
CA ALA A 35 -14.43 -15.89 -3.77
C ALA A 35 -15.40 -16.70 -4.65
N GLN A 36 -15.06 -17.93 -5.02
CA GLN A 36 -15.94 -18.85 -5.75
C GLN A 36 -17.17 -19.26 -4.93
N CYS A 37 -17.00 -19.28 -3.61
CA CYS A 37 -18.07 -19.49 -2.65
C CYS A 37 -19.14 -18.38 -2.64
N ILE A 38 -18.76 -17.16 -3.03
CA ILE A 38 -19.67 -16.02 -3.17
C ILE A 38 -20.15 -15.91 -4.62
N ASN A 39 -19.28 -16.20 -5.58
CA ASN A 39 -19.56 -16.17 -7.01
C ASN A 39 -19.27 -17.54 -7.63
N THR A 40 -20.28 -18.39 -7.73
CA THR A 40 -20.15 -19.76 -8.24
C THR A 40 -19.73 -19.83 -9.72
N GLN A 41 -19.88 -18.72 -10.47
CA GLN A 41 -19.43 -18.58 -11.86
C GLN A 41 -17.94 -18.23 -11.98
N LEU A 42 -17.28 -17.94 -10.85
CA LEU A 42 -15.85 -17.67 -10.83
C LEU A 42 -15.06 -18.95 -11.10
N ARG A 43 -14.30 -18.99 -12.20
CA ARG A 43 -13.46 -20.13 -12.60
C ARG A 43 -12.00 -19.73 -12.68
N LEU A 44 -11.07 -20.69 -12.64
CA LEU A 44 -9.67 -20.37 -12.92
C LEU A 44 -9.55 -19.96 -14.39
N ALA A 45 -8.86 -18.86 -14.62
CA ALA A 45 -8.53 -18.37 -15.95
C ALA A 45 -7.02 -18.48 -16.20
N PRO A 46 -6.60 -18.51 -17.48
CA PRO A 46 -5.18 -18.44 -17.81
C PRO A 46 -4.58 -17.14 -17.28
N ARG A 47 -3.39 -17.19 -16.67
CA ARG A 47 -2.72 -16.01 -16.09
C ARG A 47 -2.53 -14.86 -17.09
N ALA A 48 -2.48 -15.16 -18.39
CA ALA A 48 -2.42 -14.16 -19.45
C ALA A 48 -3.64 -13.20 -19.49
N HIS A 49 -4.80 -13.64 -18.99
CA HIS A 49 -6.03 -12.85 -18.93
C HIS A 49 -6.12 -11.97 -17.68
N CYS A 50 -5.19 -12.12 -16.75
CA CYS A 50 -5.08 -11.24 -15.59
C CYS A 50 -3.80 -10.40 -15.73
N SER A 51 -3.93 -9.08 -15.72
CA SER A 51 -2.78 -8.17 -15.73
C SER A 51 -1.98 -8.32 -14.42
N GLY A 52 -0.97 -9.20 -14.44
CA GLY A 52 -0.08 -9.46 -13.30
C GLY A 52 0.83 -10.68 -13.50
N THR A 53 1.40 -10.83 -14.70
CA THR A 53 2.54 -11.71 -14.91
C THR A 53 3.82 -11.01 -14.45
N SER A 54 4.21 -11.22 -13.20
CA SER A 54 5.59 -11.69 -12.98
C SER A 54 5.50 -13.19 -12.74
N SER A 55 5.73 -13.94 -13.82
CA SER A 55 6.25 -15.30 -13.72
C SER A 55 7.75 -15.17 -13.92
N GLN A 56 8.47 -14.58 -12.96
CA GLN A 56 9.91 -14.79 -12.93
C GLN A 56 10.16 -16.19 -12.33
N PRO A 57 10.90 -17.07 -13.02
CA PRO A 57 11.47 -18.24 -12.39
C PRO A 57 12.38 -17.80 -11.24
N VAL A 58 12.51 -18.65 -10.23
CA VAL A 58 13.32 -18.44 -9.04
C VAL A 58 14.79 -18.25 -9.40
N ASP A 59 15.21 -17.00 -9.62
CA ASP A 59 16.61 -16.64 -9.46
C ASP A 59 16.84 -16.32 -7.98
N ASN A 60 17.60 -17.20 -7.34
CA ASN A 60 18.13 -17.01 -5.99
C ASN A 60 19.03 -15.76 -5.96
N LYS A 61 18.45 -14.57 -5.78
CA LYS A 61 19.18 -13.37 -5.38
C LYS A 61 18.54 -12.73 -4.17
N TYR A 62 18.86 -13.29 -3.02
CA TYR A 62 18.88 -12.51 -1.80
C TYR A 62 19.79 -11.30 -2.05
N SER A 63 19.21 -10.11 -2.02
CA SER A 63 19.80 -8.77 -1.88
C SER A 63 20.98 -8.42 -2.81
N THR A 64 20.84 -7.36 -3.61
CA THR A 64 21.83 -6.26 -3.73
C THR A 64 21.33 -5.18 -4.73
N ILE A 65 21.07 -3.99 -4.17
CA ILE A 65 21.12 -2.63 -4.75
C ILE A 65 19.86 -2.06 -5.45
N SER A 66 19.14 -1.27 -4.64
CA SER A 66 18.47 -0.02 -5.03
C SER A 66 19.42 0.90 -5.80
N LEU A 67 19.01 1.41 -6.96
CA LEU A 67 19.47 2.73 -7.39
C LEU A 67 18.49 3.40 -8.38
N ASN A 68 17.98 4.55 -7.93
CA ASN A 68 17.42 5.66 -8.71
C ASN A 68 15.97 5.61 -9.19
N SER A 69 15.07 5.69 -8.22
CA SER A 69 14.23 6.89 -8.12
C SER A 69 13.96 7.16 -6.66
N ALA A 70 14.45 8.29 -6.15
CA ALA A 70 14.16 8.84 -4.83
C ALA A 70 12.68 9.27 -4.75
N MET A 71 11.77 8.33 -4.97
CA MET A 71 10.33 8.58 -4.99
C MET A 71 9.85 8.53 -3.54
N PHE A 72 9.60 9.71 -2.98
CA PHE A 72 8.95 9.85 -1.68
C PHE A 72 7.54 9.29 -1.75
N VAL A 73 7.22 8.33 -0.89
CA VAL A 73 5.85 7.84 -0.70
C VAL A 73 5.27 8.49 0.57
N PRO A 74 4.23 9.32 0.46
CA PRO A 74 3.62 10.01 1.59
C PRO A 74 2.88 9.05 2.52
N ALA A 75 2.85 9.35 3.81
CA ALA A 75 1.98 8.66 4.75
C ALA A 75 0.59 9.31 4.78
N CYS A 76 -0.46 8.49 4.88
CA CYS A 76 -1.86 8.90 4.86
C CYS A 76 -2.65 8.20 5.96
N HIS A 77 -3.71 8.85 6.45
CA HIS A 77 -4.74 8.23 7.28
C HIS A 77 -5.63 7.27 6.47
N PRO A 78 -6.39 6.35 7.13
CA PRO A 78 -7.32 5.46 6.45
C PRO A 78 -8.43 6.17 5.66
N ASP A 79 -8.80 7.39 6.06
CA ASP A 79 -9.74 8.29 5.38
C ASP A 79 -9.17 8.93 4.11
N GLY A 80 -7.87 8.72 3.83
CA GLY A 80 -7.22 9.18 2.59
C GLY A 80 -6.58 10.56 2.68
N HIS A 81 -6.70 11.26 3.82
CA HIS A 81 -5.97 12.50 4.07
C HIS A 81 -4.53 12.24 4.47
N PHE A 82 -3.64 13.19 4.18
CA PHE A 82 -2.24 13.06 4.52
C PHE A 82 -2.02 13.12 6.04
N LEU A 83 -1.06 12.35 6.54
CA LEU A 83 -0.64 12.48 7.94
C LEU A 83 -0.03 13.87 8.15
N PRO A 84 -0.21 14.47 9.35
CA PRO A 84 0.38 15.76 9.66
C PRO A 84 1.91 15.72 9.68
N VAL A 85 2.52 14.57 9.95
CA VAL A 85 3.97 14.34 9.91
C VAL A 85 4.29 13.44 8.73
N GLN A 86 5.25 13.87 7.91
CA GLN A 86 5.79 13.12 6.78
C GLN A 86 7.28 12.91 6.95
N CYS A 87 7.76 11.69 6.68
CA CYS A 87 9.17 11.34 6.84
C CYS A 87 9.73 10.66 5.59
N HIS A 88 10.82 11.18 5.05
CA HIS A 88 11.59 10.58 3.97
C HIS A 88 12.74 9.74 4.54
N ASN A 89 12.49 8.45 4.74
CA ASN A 89 13.40 7.56 5.47
C ASN A 89 14.78 7.40 4.81
N GLN A 90 14.90 7.64 3.50
CA GLN A 90 16.19 7.57 2.79
C GLN A 90 17.09 8.79 3.05
N THR A 91 16.51 9.97 3.30
CA THR A 91 17.27 11.20 3.57
C THR A 91 17.25 11.58 5.05
N GLY A 92 16.38 10.94 5.84
CA GLY A 92 16.20 11.23 7.26
C GLY A 92 15.41 12.50 7.54
N TYR A 93 14.87 13.19 6.53
CA TYR A 93 14.08 14.40 6.73
C TYR A 93 12.64 14.07 7.09
N CYS A 94 12.13 14.72 8.13
CA CYS A 94 10.70 14.75 8.43
C CYS A 94 10.19 16.20 8.41
N TRP A 95 8.93 16.42 8.00
CA TRP A 95 8.29 17.73 7.93
C TRP A 95 6.81 17.63 8.27
N CYS A 96 6.18 18.76 8.59
CA CYS A 96 4.74 18.83 8.74
C CYS A 96 4.05 19.01 7.38
N SER A 97 2.89 18.40 7.17
CA SER A 97 2.05 18.62 5.98
C SER A 97 0.60 18.91 6.32
N THR A 98 -0.07 19.62 5.41
CA THR A 98 -1.52 19.84 5.42
C THR A 98 -2.28 18.54 5.12
N PRO A 99 -3.60 18.47 5.43
CA PRO A 99 -4.45 17.33 5.06
C PRO A 99 -4.49 17.04 3.55
N ASP A 100 -4.23 18.06 2.71
CA ASP A 100 -4.10 17.96 1.25
C ASP A 100 -2.70 17.52 0.78
N GLY A 101 -1.76 17.29 1.70
CA GLY A 101 -0.42 16.78 1.41
C GLY A 101 0.64 17.83 1.08
N LYS A 102 0.31 19.12 1.18
CA LYS A 102 1.30 20.19 0.99
C LYS A 102 2.24 20.28 2.20
N PRO A 103 3.58 20.28 2.00
CA PRO A 103 4.54 20.47 3.09
C PRO A 103 4.47 21.90 3.64
N LEU A 104 4.68 22.05 4.95
CA LEU A 104 4.79 23.32 5.63
C LEU A 104 6.25 23.78 5.65
N SER A 105 6.53 24.93 5.02
CA SER A 105 7.85 25.53 4.99
C SER A 105 8.40 25.77 6.40
N GLY A 106 9.68 25.45 6.63
CA GLY A 106 10.35 25.63 7.93
C GLY A 106 10.11 24.53 8.96
N THR A 107 9.38 23.46 8.60
CA THR A 107 9.15 22.31 9.51
C THR A 107 10.04 21.11 9.23
N SER A 108 10.87 21.19 8.20
CA SER A 108 11.79 20.11 7.82
C SER A 108 12.93 19.98 8.82
N ILE A 109 13.00 18.84 9.52
CA ILE A 109 14.05 18.51 10.48
C ILE A 109 14.72 17.18 10.11
N LEU A 110 16.01 17.05 10.42
CA LEU A 110 16.81 15.87 10.10
C LEU A 110 16.86 14.92 11.31
N HIS A 111 16.61 13.62 11.08
CA HIS A 111 16.68 12.53 12.06
C HIS A 111 15.76 12.69 13.29
N LEU A 112 14.78 13.58 13.22
CA LEU A 112 13.84 13.90 14.30
C LEU A 112 12.42 13.97 13.73
N ILE A 113 11.42 13.86 14.61
CA ILE A 113 10.00 14.01 14.26
C ILE A 113 9.52 15.41 14.67
N PRO A 114 9.03 16.26 13.75
CA PRO A 114 8.53 17.59 14.09
C PRO A 114 7.21 17.49 14.86
N ASP A 115 7.02 18.40 15.81
CA ASP A 115 5.74 18.58 16.49
C ASP A 115 4.78 19.33 15.56
N CYS A 116 3.77 18.61 15.04
CA CYS A 116 2.74 19.16 14.16
C CYS A 116 1.39 19.33 14.88
N THR A 117 1.37 19.24 16.22
CA THR A 117 0.16 19.25 17.06
C THR A 117 -0.28 20.66 17.48
N GLY A 118 0.56 21.68 17.32
CA GLY A 118 0.19 23.07 17.58
C GLY A 118 1.24 24.08 17.08
N GLN A 119 0.78 25.24 16.61
CA GLN A 119 1.55 26.46 16.25
C GLN A 119 2.13 26.67 14.82
N ILE A 120 2.18 25.71 13.90
CA ILE A 120 2.62 26.01 12.51
C ILE A 120 1.46 26.49 11.59
N TYR A 121 0.20 26.19 11.92
CA TYR A 121 -0.95 26.68 11.16
C TYR A 121 -1.19 28.20 11.31
N LEU A 122 -0.62 28.86 12.33
CA LEU A 122 -0.93 30.25 12.68
C LEU A 122 0.07 31.29 12.15
N THR A 123 1.20 30.89 11.56
CA THR A 123 2.20 31.84 11.05
C THR A 123 2.10 32.13 9.56
N GLN A 124 1.24 31.40 8.81
CA GLN A 124 1.00 31.67 7.38
C GLN A 124 -0.23 32.55 7.10
N SER A 125 -0.97 32.98 8.12
CA SER A 125 -2.11 33.91 7.96
C SER A 125 -1.82 35.35 8.39
N HIS A 126 -0.62 35.69 8.88
CA HIS A 126 -0.30 37.05 9.36
C HIS A 126 1.03 37.59 8.83
N ALA A 127 1.21 37.54 7.50
CA ALA A 127 2.18 38.38 6.81
C ALA A 127 1.50 39.08 5.63
N ASN A 128 0.74 40.14 5.94
CA ASN A 128 0.53 41.32 5.09
C ASN A 128 -0.33 42.33 5.86
N ARG A 129 0.34 43.18 6.64
CA ARG A 129 -0.15 44.53 6.96
C ARG A 129 0.76 45.51 6.22
#